data_AF-A0A256WCK9-F1
#
_entry.id   AF-A0A256WCK9-F1
#
_cell.length_a   1.000
_cell.length_b   1.000
_cell.length_c   1.000
_cell.angle_alpha   90.00
_cell.angle_beta   90.00
_cell.angle_gamma   90.00
#
_symmetry.space_group_name_H-M   'P 1'
#
loop_
_entity.id
_entity.type
_entity.pdbx_description
1 polymer ?
#
loop_
_entity_poly.entity_id
_entity_poly.type
_entity_poly.pdbx_seq_one_letter_code
_entity_poly.pdbx_strand_id
1 'polypeptide(L)'
;NFEINESELNNLVFQIGMIELISYWKAACSPEVIIEAGSLNQEQVEWWKKLYYNGLGEFFYRNGIHARKDDFMSLSTNGKNTFQKFEFDQSDSFLVPVGGGKDSVVTLETLVGGRKDVRPFILNPGKAGIDTVGNVGFSEEDILTVDRTIDPVLLKLNAQGFLNGHTPFSALLAFISLLAARLAGIKNIALSNESSANEPTVPGTEVNHQYSKSFEFERGFRDYVAKPSLSNVLGQLTR
;
A
#
# COMPACT_ATOMS: atom_id res chain seq x y z
N ASN A 1 -12.77 -20.28 0.80
CA ASN A 1 -13.26 -18.97 1.28
C ASN A 1 -13.18 -18.96 2.79
N PHE A 2 -12.29 -18.13 3.34
CA PHE A 2 -12.21 -17.92 4.78
C PHE A 2 -13.30 -16.93 5.19
N GLU A 3 -13.97 -17.22 6.30
CA GLU A 3 -15.00 -16.32 6.83
C GLU A 3 -14.32 -15.04 7.34
N ILE A 4 -14.71 -13.89 6.80
CA ILE A 4 -14.31 -12.56 7.27
C ILE A 4 -15.55 -11.91 7.85
N ASN A 5 -15.48 -11.43 9.09
CA ASN A 5 -16.60 -10.70 9.66
C ASN A 5 -16.62 -9.26 9.13
N GLU A 6 -17.79 -8.64 9.20
CA GLU A 6 -18.02 -7.30 8.67
C GLU A 6 -17.10 -6.23 9.31
N SER A 7 -16.80 -6.36 10.61
CA SER A 7 -15.93 -5.43 11.33
C SER A 7 -14.50 -5.43 10.79
N GLU A 8 -13.94 -6.63 10.56
CA GLU A 8 -12.62 -6.82 9.97
C GLU A 8 -12.54 -6.29 8.54
N LEU A 9 -13.56 -6.61 7.73
CA LEU A 9 -13.64 -6.12 6.37
C LEU A 9 -13.71 -4.59 6.34
N ASN A 10 -14.57 -3.99 7.15
CA ASN A 10 -14.73 -2.53 7.22
C ASN A 10 -13.43 -1.84 7.65
N ASN A 11 -12.68 -2.44 8.57
CA ASN A 11 -11.37 -1.92 8.98
C ASN A 11 -10.36 -1.93 7.83
N LEU A 12 -10.18 -3.08 7.17
CA LEU A 12 -9.26 -3.21 6.05
C LEU A 12 -9.63 -2.28 4.88
N VAL A 13 -10.93 -2.20 4.56
CA VAL A 13 -11.45 -1.29 3.53
C VAL A 13 -11.22 0.18 3.91
N PHE A 14 -11.37 0.54 5.19
CA PHE A 14 -11.08 1.89 5.66
C PHE A 14 -9.59 2.24 5.46
N GLN A 15 -8.66 1.34 5.78
CA GLN A 15 -7.23 1.59 5.54
C GLN A 15 -6.90 1.72 4.05
N ILE A 16 -7.54 0.90 3.19
CA ILE A 16 -7.43 1.05 1.74
C ILE A 16 -7.95 2.42 1.32
N GLY A 17 -9.10 2.85 1.85
CA GLY A 17 -9.66 4.18 1.60
C GLY A 17 -8.69 5.31 1.96
N MET A 18 -7.97 5.18 3.08
CA MET A 18 -6.95 6.15 3.48
C MET A 18 -5.80 6.23 2.46
N ILE A 19 -5.20 5.11 2.05
CA ILE A 19 -4.13 5.16 1.04
C ILE A 19 -4.65 5.50 -0.37
N GLU A 20 -5.93 5.29 -0.66
CA GLU A 20 -6.55 5.71 -1.91
C GLU A 20 -6.79 7.22 -1.97
N LEU A 21 -7.12 7.82 -0.82
CA LEU A 21 -7.45 9.24 -0.67
C LEU A 21 -6.43 10.15 -1.36
N ILE A 22 -5.14 9.84 -1.25
CA ILE A 22 -4.07 10.65 -1.86
C ILE A 22 -4.18 10.76 -3.38
N SER A 23 -4.73 9.76 -4.07
CA SER A 23 -4.94 9.83 -5.52
C SER A 23 -5.88 10.97 -5.87
N TYR A 24 -6.90 11.19 -5.04
CA TYR A 24 -7.92 12.22 -5.22
C TYR A 24 -7.50 13.58 -4.64
N TRP A 25 -6.90 13.58 -3.45
CA TRP A 25 -6.44 14.80 -2.77
C TRP A 25 -5.51 15.63 -3.66
N LYS A 26 -4.61 14.97 -4.39
CA LYS A 26 -3.65 15.61 -5.28
C LYS A 26 -4.29 16.52 -6.32
N ALA A 27 -5.51 16.23 -6.78
CA ALA A 27 -6.17 17.04 -7.80
C ALA A 27 -6.31 18.51 -7.39
N ALA A 28 -6.49 18.76 -6.09
CA ALA A 28 -6.71 20.10 -5.54
C ALA A 28 -5.71 20.52 -4.45
N CYS A 29 -4.94 19.58 -3.88
CA CYS A 29 -4.05 19.83 -2.74
C CYS A 29 -4.75 20.56 -1.59
N SER A 30 -5.96 20.11 -1.24
CA SER A 30 -6.77 20.78 -0.21
C SER A 30 -5.99 20.89 1.10
N PRO A 31 -5.92 22.07 1.74
CA PRO A 31 -5.26 22.23 3.02
C PRO A 31 -6.00 21.49 4.14
N GLU A 32 -7.26 21.12 3.94
CA GLU A 32 -8.10 20.42 4.90
C GLU A 32 -8.64 19.12 4.34
N VAL A 33 -8.51 18.05 5.12
CA VAL A 33 -9.12 16.74 4.87
C VAL A 33 -9.85 16.28 6.11
N ILE A 34 -11.13 15.97 5.94
CA ILE A 34 -12.02 15.50 7.00
C ILE A 34 -12.39 14.05 6.69
N ILE A 35 -12.03 13.14 7.60
CA ILE A 35 -12.36 11.72 7.49
C ILE A 35 -13.73 11.48 8.13
N GLU A 36 -14.73 11.23 7.29
CA GLU A 36 -16.11 10.92 7.70
C GLU A 36 -16.33 9.40 7.89
N ALA A 37 -15.54 8.57 7.21
CA ALA A 37 -15.74 7.11 7.17
C ALA A 37 -15.37 6.38 8.48
N GLY A 38 -14.55 7.00 9.33
CA GLY A 38 -14.10 6.43 10.59
C GLY A 38 -13.25 7.42 11.40
N SER A 39 -12.90 7.01 12.60
CA SER A 39 -12.09 7.82 13.52
C SER A 39 -10.64 7.37 13.53
N LEU A 40 -9.73 8.34 13.64
CA LEU A 40 -8.30 8.13 13.87
C LEU A 40 -7.90 8.83 15.15
N ASN A 41 -7.04 8.19 15.94
CA ASN A 41 -6.35 8.88 17.04
C ASN A 41 -5.19 9.74 16.50
N GLN A 42 -4.63 10.61 17.35
CA GLN A 42 -3.55 11.51 16.93
C GLN A 42 -2.34 10.78 16.35
N GLU A 43 -1.96 9.64 16.93
CA GLU A 43 -0.81 8.86 16.45
C GLU A 43 -1.05 8.30 15.04
N GLN A 44 -2.26 7.82 14.75
CA GLN A 44 -2.64 7.36 13.42
C GLN A 44 -2.69 8.52 12.41
N VAL A 45 -3.18 9.69 12.83
CA VAL A 45 -3.17 10.91 12.01
C VAL A 45 -1.73 11.28 11.62
N GLU A 46 -0.81 11.32 12.58
CA GLU A 46 0.59 11.64 12.30
C GLU A 46 1.27 10.59 11.40
N TRP A 47 0.94 9.31 11.59
CA TRP A 47 1.45 8.25 10.74
C TRP A 47 1.00 8.41 9.27
N TRP A 48 -0.29 8.66 9.05
CA TRP A 48 -0.83 8.89 7.70
C TRP A 48 -0.27 10.16 7.07
N LYS A 49 -0.20 11.27 7.82
CA LYS A 49 0.43 12.51 7.33
C LYS A 49 1.89 12.29 6.93
N LYS A 50 2.65 11.54 7.72
CA LYS A 50 4.05 11.19 7.40
C LYS A 50 4.13 10.39 6.10
N LEU A 51 3.30 9.35 5.94
CA LEU A 51 3.24 8.56 4.72
C LEU A 51 2.90 9.43 3.49
N TYR A 52 1.90 10.29 3.61
CA TYR A 52 1.48 11.16 2.51
C TYR A 52 2.58 12.14 2.13
N TYR A 53 3.14 12.87 3.08
CA TYR A 53 4.19 13.84 2.82
C TYR A 53 5.39 13.21 2.09
N ASN A 54 5.90 12.10 2.63
CA ASN A 54 7.06 11.43 2.05
C ASN A 54 6.74 10.74 0.72
N GLY A 55 5.55 10.13 0.60
CA GLY A 55 5.09 9.48 -0.63
C GLY A 55 4.75 10.45 -1.75
N LEU A 56 4.49 11.72 -1.44
CA LEU A 56 4.15 12.77 -2.40
C LEU A 56 5.35 13.67 -2.75
N GLY A 57 6.56 13.37 -2.28
CA GLY A 57 7.75 14.20 -2.53
C GLY A 57 7.98 14.50 -4.02
N GLU A 58 7.92 13.49 -4.89
CA GLU A 58 8.03 13.69 -6.34
C GLU A 58 6.85 14.49 -6.91
N PHE A 59 5.64 14.25 -6.41
CA PHE A 59 4.46 15.00 -6.83
C PHE A 59 4.62 16.48 -6.52
N PHE A 60 5.07 16.84 -5.31
CA PHE A 60 5.34 18.21 -4.93
C PHE A 60 6.43 18.83 -5.80
N TYR A 61 7.54 18.11 -6.00
CA TYR A 61 8.66 18.58 -6.81
C TYR A 61 8.24 18.87 -8.27
N ARG A 62 7.58 17.92 -8.94
CA ARG A 62 7.18 18.07 -10.35
C ARG A 62 6.14 19.16 -10.58
N ASN A 63 5.30 19.44 -9.57
CA ASN A 63 4.28 20.47 -9.66
C ASN A 63 4.72 21.82 -9.06
N GLY A 64 5.98 21.96 -8.64
CA GLY A 64 6.50 23.22 -8.07
C GLY A 64 5.85 23.62 -6.76
N ILE A 65 5.34 22.65 -5.99
CA ILE A 65 4.64 22.88 -4.72
C ILE A 65 5.64 22.87 -3.58
N HIS A 66 5.71 23.98 -2.84
CA HIS A 66 6.53 24.08 -1.63
C HIS A 66 5.75 23.63 -0.40
N ALA A 67 5.58 22.32 -0.26
CA ALA A 67 4.96 21.71 0.92
C ALA A 67 5.96 21.59 2.08
N ARG A 68 5.50 21.80 3.33
CA ARG A 68 6.25 21.41 4.52
C ARG A 68 5.50 20.31 5.26
N LYS A 69 6.25 19.43 5.93
CA LYS A 69 5.69 18.27 6.62
C LYS A 69 4.59 18.64 7.62
N ASP A 70 4.73 19.78 8.28
CA ASP A 70 3.82 20.18 9.36
C ASP A 70 2.53 20.82 8.82
N ASP A 71 2.58 21.48 7.65
CA ASP A 71 1.52 22.36 7.15
C ASP A 71 0.92 22.00 5.78
N PHE A 72 1.44 20.99 5.08
CA PHE A 72 0.93 20.62 3.74
C PHE A 72 -0.55 20.20 3.75
N MET A 73 -1.04 19.70 4.90
CA MET A 73 -2.46 19.44 5.13
C MET A 73 -2.79 19.34 6.63
N SER A 74 -4.01 19.71 6.99
CA SER A 74 -4.70 19.26 8.20
C SER A 74 -5.50 18.00 7.90
N LEU A 75 -5.46 17.03 8.83
CA LEU A 75 -6.21 15.78 8.74
C LEU A 75 -7.00 15.62 10.04
N SER A 76 -8.32 15.72 9.94
CA SER A 76 -9.25 15.60 11.05
C SER A 76 -10.25 14.46 10.79
N THR A 77 -11.02 14.09 11.81
CA THR A 77 -11.93 12.94 11.75
C THR A 77 -13.24 13.34 12.41
N ASN A 78 -14.34 13.18 11.67
CA ASN A 78 -15.70 13.32 12.17
C ASN A 78 -16.44 11.98 12.26
N GLY A 79 -15.88 10.94 11.62
CA GLY A 79 -16.44 9.61 11.63
C GLY A 79 -16.51 9.02 13.05
N LYS A 80 -17.59 8.29 13.33
CA LYS A 80 -17.82 7.64 14.63
C LYS A 80 -17.34 6.20 14.69
N ASN A 81 -17.04 5.60 13.53
CA ASN A 81 -16.63 4.21 13.45
C ASN A 81 -15.21 4.07 14.01
N THR A 82 -15.08 3.28 15.07
CA THR A 82 -13.79 2.84 15.60
C THR A 82 -13.54 1.41 15.13
N PHE A 83 -12.29 1.10 14.78
CA PHE A 83 -11.91 -0.22 14.32
C PHE A 83 -11.16 -0.98 15.41
N GLN A 84 -11.55 -2.23 15.61
CA GLN A 84 -10.96 -3.09 16.62
C GLN A 84 -9.85 -3.97 16.05
N LYS A 85 -8.93 -4.35 16.93
CA LYS A 85 -7.95 -5.42 16.70
C LYS A 85 -8.67 -6.70 16.28
N PHE A 86 -8.15 -7.38 15.27
CA PHE A 86 -8.54 -8.75 14.96
C PHE A 86 -7.31 -9.62 14.80
N GLU A 87 -7.33 -10.80 15.40
CA GLU A 87 -6.21 -11.72 15.30
C GLU A 87 -6.32 -12.54 14.03
N PHE A 88 -5.19 -12.66 13.34
CA PHE A 88 -5.09 -13.42 12.11
C PHE A 88 -3.99 -14.46 12.26
N ASP A 89 -4.39 -15.63 12.75
CA ASP A 89 -3.51 -16.79 12.88
C ASP A 89 -4.04 -17.89 11.95
N GLN A 90 -3.57 -17.85 10.70
CA GLN A 90 -3.94 -18.78 9.64
C GLN A 90 -2.70 -19.46 9.06
N SER A 91 -2.84 -20.11 7.90
CA SER A 91 -1.79 -20.90 7.25
C SER A 91 -0.43 -20.19 7.17
N ASP A 92 0.67 -20.94 7.33
CA ASP A 92 2.04 -20.44 7.17
C ASP A 92 2.45 -20.20 5.71
N SER A 93 1.47 -20.08 4.80
CA SER A 93 1.67 -19.77 3.39
C SER A 93 2.03 -18.29 3.20
N PHE A 94 2.53 -17.95 2.01
CA PHE A 94 3.01 -16.62 1.64
C PHE A 94 2.23 -16.07 0.45
N LEU A 95 1.69 -14.86 0.60
CA LEU A 95 1.19 -14.05 -0.49
C LEU A 95 2.35 -13.24 -1.03
N VAL A 96 2.63 -13.35 -2.32
CA VAL A 96 3.74 -12.63 -2.97
C VAL A 96 3.17 -11.65 -4.00
N PRO A 97 3.13 -10.34 -3.70
CA PRO A 97 2.70 -9.33 -4.66
C PRO A 97 3.70 -9.22 -5.83
N VAL A 98 3.21 -9.30 -7.06
CA VAL A 98 3.99 -9.27 -8.30
C VAL A 98 3.53 -8.09 -9.17
N GLY A 99 4.44 -7.12 -9.37
CA GLY A 99 4.18 -5.89 -10.16
C GLY A 99 4.87 -5.85 -11.52
N GLY A 100 5.51 -6.95 -11.95
CA GLY A 100 6.30 -7.04 -13.20
C GLY A 100 7.75 -6.53 -13.09
N GLY A 101 8.19 -6.14 -11.90
CA GLY A 101 9.58 -5.80 -11.63
C GLY A 101 10.43 -7.04 -11.32
N LYS A 102 11.74 -6.95 -11.60
CA LYS A 102 12.71 -8.03 -11.35
C LYS A 102 12.72 -8.53 -9.90
N ASP A 103 12.46 -7.65 -8.94
CA ASP A 103 12.62 -7.98 -7.52
C ASP A 103 11.52 -8.95 -7.05
N SER A 104 10.29 -8.81 -7.57
CA SER A 104 9.18 -9.75 -7.28
C SER A 104 9.42 -11.15 -7.82
N VAL A 105 10.15 -11.29 -8.94
CA VAL A 105 10.57 -12.59 -9.48
C VAL A 105 11.50 -13.28 -8.49
N VAL A 106 12.52 -12.57 -8.01
CA VAL A 106 13.53 -13.14 -7.09
C VAL A 106 12.89 -13.58 -5.79
N THR A 107 11.97 -12.77 -5.22
CA THR A 107 11.24 -13.16 -4.01
C THR A 107 10.39 -14.42 -4.24
N LEU A 108 9.68 -14.48 -5.37
CA LEU A 108 8.86 -15.63 -5.74
C LEU A 108 9.71 -16.90 -5.90
N GLU A 109 10.78 -16.84 -6.69
CA GLU A 109 11.70 -17.96 -6.91
C GLU A 109 12.38 -18.42 -5.62
N THR A 110 12.77 -17.47 -4.75
CA THR A 110 13.43 -17.80 -3.47
C THR A 110 12.49 -18.58 -2.55
N LEU A 111 11.23 -18.16 -2.43
CA LEU A 111 10.26 -18.84 -1.58
C LEU A 111 9.87 -20.23 -2.15
N VAL A 112 9.68 -20.32 -3.46
CA VAL A 112 9.40 -21.60 -4.15
C VAL A 112 10.59 -22.56 -4.03
N GLY A 113 11.82 -22.09 -4.28
CA GLY A 113 13.04 -22.87 -4.11
C GLY A 113 13.27 -23.32 -2.66
N GLY A 114 12.85 -22.49 -1.70
CA GLY A 114 12.79 -22.80 -0.27
C GLY A 114 11.64 -23.74 0.14
N ARG A 115 10.87 -24.27 -0.83
CA ARG A 115 9.70 -25.15 -0.64
C ARG A 115 8.64 -24.56 0.29
N LYS A 116 8.46 -23.24 0.23
CA LYS A 116 7.36 -22.56 0.92
C LYS A 116 6.08 -22.69 0.10
N ASP A 117 4.96 -22.73 0.80
CA ASP A 117 3.64 -22.60 0.16
C ASP A 117 3.41 -21.14 -0.22
N VAL A 118 3.23 -20.88 -1.51
CA VAL A 118 3.24 -19.54 -2.08
C VAL A 118 2.04 -19.35 -2.99
N ARG A 119 1.36 -18.22 -2.83
CA ARG A 119 0.34 -17.74 -3.75
C ARG A 119 0.77 -16.40 -4.37
N PRO A 120 1.00 -16.34 -5.69
CA PRO A 120 1.23 -15.09 -6.39
C PRO A 120 0.01 -14.17 -6.27
N PHE A 121 0.25 -12.86 -6.14
CA PHE A 121 -0.78 -11.84 -6.07
C PHE A 121 -0.51 -10.73 -7.08
N ILE A 122 -1.49 -10.36 -7.91
CA ILE A 122 -1.34 -9.29 -8.90
C ILE A 122 -2.47 -8.27 -8.76
N LEU A 123 -2.10 -7.01 -8.55
CA LEU A 123 -3.00 -5.86 -8.64
C LEU A 123 -3.03 -5.36 -10.10
N ASN A 124 -4.21 -5.32 -10.71
CA ASN A 124 -4.43 -4.98 -12.11
C ASN A 124 -3.57 -5.86 -13.06
N PRO A 125 -3.95 -7.14 -13.24
CA PRO A 125 -3.15 -8.08 -14.02
C PRO A 125 -2.93 -7.59 -15.45
N GLY A 126 -1.66 -7.46 -15.81
CA GLY A 126 -1.20 -7.21 -17.17
C GLY A 126 -0.26 -8.33 -17.62
N LYS A 127 -0.02 -8.41 -18.93
CA LYS A 127 0.77 -9.48 -19.54
C LYS A 127 2.12 -9.71 -18.86
N ALA A 128 2.85 -8.64 -18.52
CA ALA A 128 4.16 -8.77 -17.90
C ALA A 128 4.12 -9.47 -16.53
N GLY A 129 3.09 -9.22 -15.73
CA GLY A 129 2.91 -9.88 -14.43
C GLY A 129 2.53 -11.34 -14.58
N ILE A 130 1.62 -11.66 -15.50
CA ILE A 130 1.20 -13.03 -15.81
C ILE A 130 2.38 -13.85 -16.33
N ASP A 131 3.12 -13.33 -17.32
CA ASP A 131 4.30 -13.99 -17.89
C ASP A 131 5.36 -14.24 -16.81
N THR A 132 5.56 -13.28 -15.90
CA THR A 132 6.49 -13.42 -14.77
C THR A 132 6.11 -14.60 -13.87
N VAL A 133 4.85 -14.70 -13.48
CA VAL A 133 4.36 -15.77 -12.61
C VAL A 133 4.40 -17.12 -13.33
N GLY A 134 4.06 -17.14 -14.62
CA GLY A 134 4.15 -18.32 -15.49
C GLY A 134 5.56 -18.88 -15.61
N ASN A 135 6.57 -18.02 -15.72
CA ASN A 135 7.97 -18.43 -15.80
C ASN A 135 8.47 -19.15 -14.53
N VAL A 136 7.85 -18.90 -13.37
CA VAL A 136 8.17 -19.59 -12.10
C VAL A 136 7.37 -20.89 -11.94
N GLY A 137 6.47 -21.20 -12.88
CA GLY A 137 5.74 -22.47 -12.94
C GLY A 137 4.31 -22.43 -12.40
N PHE A 138 3.75 -21.24 -12.18
CA PHE A 138 2.35 -21.07 -11.78
C PHE A 138 1.43 -20.86 -12.98
N SER A 139 0.22 -21.37 -12.91
CA SER A 139 -0.86 -21.09 -13.85
C SER A 139 -1.62 -19.82 -13.44
N GLU A 140 -2.47 -19.29 -14.33
CA GLU A 140 -3.33 -18.14 -14.00
C GLU A 140 -4.31 -18.44 -12.84
N GLU A 141 -4.72 -19.70 -12.68
CA GLU A 141 -5.64 -20.13 -11.61
C GLU A 141 -4.99 -20.09 -10.21
N ASP A 142 -3.65 -20.16 -10.15
CA ASP A 142 -2.90 -20.05 -8.91
C ASP A 142 -2.82 -18.60 -8.41
N ILE A 143 -3.06 -17.63 -9.28
CA ILE A 143 -2.88 -16.21 -9.02
C ILE A 143 -4.10 -15.65 -8.29
N LEU A 144 -3.86 -14.96 -7.18
CA LEU A 144 -4.86 -14.07 -6.60
C LEU A 144 -4.79 -12.74 -7.34
N THR A 145 -5.91 -12.28 -7.91
CA THR A 145 -5.96 -10.99 -8.62
C THR A 145 -6.88 -10.00 -7.92
N VAL A 146 -6.54 -8.72 -8.00
CA VAL A 146 -7.42 -7.61 -7.63
C VAL A 146 -7.47 -6.62 -8.78
N ASP A 147 -8.69 -6.26 -9.19
CA ASP A 147 -8.92 -5.18 -10.13
C ASP A 147 -9.22 -3.89 -9.39
N ARG A 148 -8.51 -2.83 -9.79
CA ARG A 148 -8.56 -1.50 -9.22
C ARG A 148 -8.62 -0.47 -10.34
N THR A 149 -9.72 0.29 -10.35
CA THR A 149 -9.93 1.41 -11.26
C THR A 149 -9.98 2.73 -10.52
N ILE A 150 -9.47 3.79 -11.15
CA ILE A 150 -9.65 5.17 -10.68
C ILE A 150 -11.02 5.68 -11.11
N ASP A 151 -11.69 6.47 -10.26
CA ASP A 151 -12.95 7.11 -10.61
C ASP A 151 -12.80 7.95 -11.90
N PRO A 152 -13.65 7.73 -12.93
CA PRO A 152 -13.63 8.52 -14.17
C PRO A 152 -13.76 10.04 -13.95
N VAL A 153 -14.35 10.50 -12.85
CA VAL A 153 -14.41 11.92 -12.49
C VAL A 153 -13.02 12.50 -12.27
N LEU A 154 -12.12 11.79 -11.58
CA LEU A 154 -10.74 12.25 -11.41
C LEU A 154 -10.01 12.37 -12.75
N LEU A 155 -10.25 11.43 -13.67
CA LEU A 155 -9.67 11.48 -15.02
C LEU A 155 -10.17 12.70 -15.81
N LYS A 156 -11.45 13.04 -15.68
CA LYS A 156 -12.02 14.26 -16.27
C LYS A 156 -11.41 15.54 -15.68
N LEU A 157 -11.22 15.59 -14.36
CA LEU A 157 -10.58 16.72 -13.68
C LEU A 157 -9.13 16.90 -14.16
N ASN A 158 -8.37 15.82 -14.26
CA ASN A 158 -7.00 15.88 -14.78
C ASN A 158 -6.96 16.41 -16.23
N ALA A 159 -7.92 16.00 -17.08
CA ALA A 159 -8.05 16.52 -18.43
C ALA A 159 -8.42 18.02 -18.48
N GLN A 160 -9.00 18.55 -17.40
CA GLN A 160 -9.29 19.98 -17.22
C GLN A 160 -8.11 20.76 -16.60
N GLY A 161 -6.98 20.11 -16.32
CA GLY A 161 -5.78 20.74 -15.77
C GLY A 161 -5.65 20.67 -14.25
N PHE A 162 -6.51 19.90 -13.57
CA PHE A 162 -6.27 19.57 -12.16
C PHE A 162 -4.99 18.75 -12.02
N LEU A 163 -4.35 18.87 -10.87
CA LEU A 163 -3.02 18.34 -10.64
C LEU A 163 -3.02 16.81 -10.66
N ASN A 164 -1.96 16.24 -11.24
CA ASN A 164 -1.72 14.80 -11.26
C ASN A 164 -0.23 14.54 -11.02
N GLY A 165 0.13 13.28 -10.76
CA GLY A 165 1.53 12.88 -10.63
C GLY A 165 1.69 11.63 -9.79
N HIS A 166 2.88 11.48 -9.22
CA HIS A 166 3.28 10.29 -8.47
C HIS A 166 2.37 10.00 -7.26
N THR A 167 2.27 8.72 -6.89
CA THR A 167 1.75 8.23 -5.60
C THR A 167 2.64 7.09 -5.10
N PRO A 168 2.70 6.85 -3.77
CA PRO A 168 3.39 5.72 -3.17
C PRO A 168 2.67 4.38 -3.48
N PHE A 169 2.83 3.88 -4.71
CA PHE A 169 2.17 2.66 -5.17
C PHE A 169 2.50 1.43 -4.32
N SER A 170 3.75 1.29 -3.85
CA SER A 170 4.12 0.14 -2.99
C SER A 170 3.38 0.17 -1.65
N ALA A 171 3.06 1.35 -1.12
CA ALA A 171 2.24 1.46 0.09
C ALA A 171 0.79 1.05 -0.17
N LEU A 172 0.21 1.49 -1.29
CA LEU A 172 -1.10 1.04 -1.75
C LEU A 172 -1.14 -0.48 -1.90
N LEU A 173 -0.15 -1.06 -2.58
CA LEU A 173 -0.04 -2.50 -2.78
C LEU A 173 0.05 -3.25 -1.44
N ALA A 174 0.78 -2.71 -0.46
CA ALA A 174 0.87 -3.30 0.88
C ALA A 174 -0.50 -3.34 1.58
N PHE A 175 -1.26 -2.24 1.58
CA PHE A 175 -2.60 -2.21 2.18
C PHE A 175 -3.61 -3.13 1.48
N ILE A 176 -3.61 -3.15 0.14
CA ILE A 176 -4.46 -4.08 -0.62
C ILE A 176 -4.07 -5.53 -0.33
N SER A 177 -2.76 -5.81 -0.20
CA SER A 177 -2.27 -7.16 0.13
C SER A 177 -2.76 -7.62 1.50
N LEU A 178 -2.97 -6.74 2.48
CA LEU A 178 -3.59 -7.11 3.78
C LEU A 178 -4.97 -7.72 3.59
N LEU A 179 -5.83 -7.07 2.78
CA LEU A 179 -7.17 -7.55 2.49
C LEU A 179 -7.12 -8.85 1.68
N ALA A 180 -6.29 -8.90 0.65
CA ALA A 180 -6.12 -10.06 -0.20
C ALA A 180 -5.66 -11.29 0.60
N ALA A 181 -4.66 -11.11 1.46
CA ALA A 181 -4.14 -12.12 2.39
C ALA A 181 -5.23 -12.61 3.35
N ARG A 182 -6.00 -11.68 3.94
CA ARG A 182 -7.09 -12.00 4.86
C ARG A 182 -8.20 -12.83 4.22
N LEU A 183 -8.60 -12.48 2.99
CA LEU A 183 -9.63 -13.20 2.22
C LEU A 183 -9.14 -14.58 1.77
N ALA A 184 -7.85 -14.69 1.45
CA ALA A 184 -7.22 -15.94 1.04
C ALA A 184 -6.79 -16.84 2.22
N GLY A 185 -6.85 -16.35 3.47
CA GLY A 185 -6.38 -17.07 4.66
C GLY A 185 -4.87 -17.32 4.69
N ILE A 186 -4.11 -16.38 4.12
CA ILE A 186 -2.66 -16.46 3.97
C ILE A 186 -2.01 -15.52 4.97
N LYS A 187 -1.27 -16.04 5.94
CA LYS A 187 -0.73 -15.27 7.07
C LYS A 187 0.40 -14.32 6.69
N ASN A 188 1.23 -14.71 5.73
CA ASN A 188 2.46 -13.97 5.42
C ASN A 188 2.30 -13.19 4.10
N ILE A 189 2.79 -11.95 4.06
CA ILE A 189 2.95 -11.18 2.82
C ILE A 189 4.45 -10.94 2.63
N ALA A 190 4.99 -11.32 1.49
CA ALA A 190 6.39 -11.07 1.13
C ALA A 190 6.47 -10.05 0.00
N LEU A 191 6.78 -8.80 0.36
CA LEU A 191 6.94 -7.68 -0.57
C LEU A 191 8.41 -7.46 -0.92
N SER A 192 8.76 -7.46 -2.19
CA SER A 192 10.14 -7.16 -2.62
C SER A 192 10.45 -5.67 -2.47
N ASN A 193 11.48 -5.34 -1.68
CA ASN A 193 11.97 -3.99 -1.49
C ASN A 193 13.41 -3.84 -1.99
N GLU A 194 13.76 -2.66 -2.48
CA GLU A 194 15.08 -2.37 -3.04
C GLU A 194 15.93 -1.58 -2.02
N SER A 195 17.18 -1.98 -1.78
CA SER A 195 18.08 -1.28 -0.85
C SER A 195 18.41 0.16 -1.28
N SER A 196 18.36 0.43 -2.59
CA SER A 196 18.55 1.76 -3.20
C SER A 196 17.41 2.73 -2.92
N ALA A 197 16.26 2.24 -2.45
CA ALA A 197 15.10 3.07 -2.14
C ALA A 197 15.29 3.99 -0.92
N ASN A 198 16.43 3.91 -0.22
CA ASN A 198 16.73 4.76 0.93
C ASN A 198 17.45 6.07 0.53
N GLU A 199 17.89 6.21 -0.72
CA GLU A 199 18.59 7.41 -1.20
C GLU A 199 17.62 8.43 -1.82
N PRO A 200 17.83 9.74 -1.63
CA PRO A 200 17.07 10.76 -2.34
C PRO A 200 17.16 10.61 -3.86
N THR A 201 16.03 10.71 -4.54
CA THR A 201 15.95 10.64 -6.01
C THR A 201 16.38 11.96 -6.64
N VAL A 202 16.20 13.08 -5.94
CA VAL A 202 16.68 14.39 -6.38
C VAL A 202 17.90 14.80 -5.54
N PRO A 203 19.11 14.85 -6.13
CA PRO A 203 20.34 15.17 -5.41
C PRO A 203 20.25 16.49 -4.65
N GLY A 204 20.66 16.48 -3.38
CA GLY A 204 20.65 17.67 -2.51
C GLY A 204 19.28 18.02 -1.90
N THR A 205 18.29 17.13 -2.02
CA THR A 205 16.97 17.27 -1.38
C THR A 205 16.61 16.02 -0.57
N GLU A 206 15.51 16.08 0.19
CA GLU A 206 14.90 14.90 0.84
C GLU A 206 13.90 14.17 -0.06
N VAL A 207 13.74 14.58 -1.32
CA VAL A 207 12.73 14.01 -2.23
C VAL A 207 13.14 12.61 -2.65
N ASN A 208 12.31 11.63 -2.29
CA ASN A 208 12.52 10.23 -2.61
C ASN A 208 11.29 9.64 -3.31
N HIS A 209 11.41 9.37 -4.62
CA HIS A 209 10.39 8.69 -5.43
C HIS A 209 10.05 7.29 -4.89
N GLN A 210 11.00 6.67 -4.21
CA GLN A 210 10.90 5.30 -3.74
C GLN A 210 10.65 5.22 -2.23
N TYR A 211 10.16 6.27 -1.57
CA TYR A 211 9.92 6.25 -0.12
C TYR A 211 9.12 5.01 0.35
N SER A 212 8.08 4.64 -0.39
CA SER A 212 7.24 3.48 -0.08
C SER A 212 7.91 2.10 -0.30
N LYS A 213 9.16 2.09 -0.77
CA LYS A 213 10.04 0.92 -0.85
C LYS A 213 11.19 0.98 0.16
N SER A 214 11.28 2.05 0.95
CA SER A 214 12.35 2.24 1.94
C SER A 214 12.16 1.33 3.16
N PHE A 215 13.26 1.08 3.85
CA PHE A 215 13.23 0.33 5.11
C PHE A 215 12.50 1.09 6.23
N GLU A 216 12.52 2.43 6.17
CA GLU A 216 11.78 3.27 7.11
C GLU A 216 10.27 3.06 6.95
N PHE A 217 9.77 3.08 5.71
CA PHE A 217 8.36 2.79 5.43
C PHE A 217 7.99 1.39 5.89
N GLU A 218 8.78 0.38 5.53
CA GLU A 218 8.50 -1.02 5.88
C GLU A 218 8.35 -1.21 7.40
N ARG A 219 9.32 -0.70 8.18
CA ARG A 219 9.26 -0.76 9.65
C ARG A 219 8.04 0.00 10.17
N GLY A 220 7.83 1.22 9.69
CA GLY A 220 6.70 2.05 10.11
C GLY A 220 5.33 1.43 9.78
N PHE A 221 5.22 0.75 8.64
CA PHE A 221 4.01 0.02 8.23
C PHE A 221 3.81 -1.23 9.07
N ARG A 222 4.86 -2.01 9.34
CA ARG A 222 4.79 -3.16 10.26
C ARG A 222 4.32 -2.74 11.64
N ASP A 223 4.90 -1.67 12.19
CA ASP A 223 4.53 -1.14 13.49
C ASP A 223 3.09 -0.62 13.48
N TYR A 224 2.65 0.03 12.40
CA TYR A 224 1.28 0.52 12.23
C TYR A 224 0.26 -0.62 12.20
N VAL A 225 0.54 -1.68 11.44
CA VAL A 225 -0.32 -2.86 11.31
C VAL A 225 -0.30 -3.71 12.59
N ALA A 226 0.81 -3.77 13.31
CA ALA A 226 0.91 -4.53 14.55
C ALA A 226 0.19 -3.86 15.75
N LYS A 227 -0.17 -2.58 15.63
CA LYS A 227 -0.85 -1.83 16.70
C LYS A 227 -2.29 -2.32 16.94
N PRO A 228 -2.90 -1.96 18.09
CA PRO A 228 -4.24 -2.41 18.50
C PRO A 228 -5.39 -2.11 17.54
N SER A 229 -5.16 -1.43 16.41
CA SER A 229 -6.19 -1.16 15.41
C SER A 229 -6.14 -2.11 14.20
N LEU A 230 -5.09 -2.92 13.97
CA LEU A 230 -4.90 -3.62 12.69
C LEU A 230 -4.26 -5.03 12.76
N SER A 231 -4.06 -5.57 13.97
CA SER A 231 -3.04 -6.59 14.26
C SER A 231 -2.76 -7.67 13.20
N ASN A 232 -1.51 -7.62 12.72
CA ASN A 232 -0.67 -8.67 12.13
C ASN A 232 -0.99 -9.13 10.71
N VAL A 233 -0.22 -8.61 9.74
CA VAL A 233 0.15 -9.33 8.51
C VAL A 233 1.52 -8.86 8.01
N LEU A 234 2.62 -9.21 8.68
CA LEU A 234 3.95 -9.15 8.03
C LEU A 234 4.87 -10.19 8.65
N GLY A 235 4.83 -11.40 8.07
CA GLY A 235 5.93 -12.36 8.17
C GLY A 235 7.24 -11.73 7.68
N GLN A 236 8.34 -12.15 8.30
CA GLN A 236 9.68 -11.59 8.11
C GLN A 236 10.00 -11.33 6.64
N LEU A 237 10.27 -10.06 6.32
CA LEU A 237 11.09 -9.70 5.17
C LEU A 237 12.51 -10.15 5.50
N THR A 238 12.81 -11.38 5.14
CA THR A 238 14.19 -11.86 5.12
C THR A 238 14.87 -11.15 3.97
N ARG A 239 15.92 -10.39 4.31
CA ARG A 239 16.92 -9.95 3.33
C ARG A 239 17.62 -11.15 2.72
#